data_AF-A0A852U9V4-F1
#
_entry.id   AF-A0A852U9V4-F1
#
_cell.length_a   1.000
_cell.length_b   1.000
_cell.length_c   1.000
_cell.angle_alpha   90.00
_cell.angle_beta   90.00
_cell.angle_gamma   90.00
#
_symmetry.space_group_name_H-M   'P 1'
#
loop_
_entity.id
_entity.type
_entity.pdbx_description
1 polymer ?
#
loop_
_entity_poly.entity_id
_entity_poly.type
_entity_poly.pdbx_seq_one_letter_code
_entity_poly.pdbx_strand_id
1 'polypeptide(L)'
;MIVAVLGASACLGLILYVAVRMDRALVSAEVGPPVRWMLLLFASLLGFAYFFLIFHAQGDDHAPTQLEVLGTVALCLLAGLLVVFIEAVHARRPSVVQPKRVLVVGAHPDDLELACGGTVASYVDGGHQVKVLVMSRGQRGGDPSARILEAHAGAAMLGVDDVTVHDFPDTQLADANGSMIRAIESAIASFAPTVILTHSEHDHHQDHQAVHRAVVRAGRQASSILCFESPSVTRQFNPSMFVDIDAFIDVKVKAVQTHRDQAGKPYMTSNRVRGIAAFRGAQAKCDHAEGFELVRYLQNTGGRFS
;
A
#
# COMPACT_ATOMS: atom_id res chain seq x y z
N MET A 1 37.95 31.73 18.36
CA MET A 1 37.29 31.11 19.53
C MET A 1 35.76 31.09 19.41
N ILE A 2 35.08 32.24 19.23
CA ILE A 2 33.60 32.30 19.16
C ILE A 2 33.02 31.47 17.99
N VAL A 3 33.63 31.51 16.80
CA VAL A 3 33.19 30.71 15.63
C VAL A 3 33.35 29.20 15.85
N ALA A 4 34.42 28.78 16.53
CA ALA A 4 34.64 27.37 16.87
C ALA A 4 33.62 26.89 17.92
N VAL A 5 33.28 27.72 18.90
CA VAL A 5 32.26 27.42 19.93
C VAL A 5 30.86 27.37 19.30
N LEU A 6 30.52 28.29 18.40
CA LEU A 6 29.23 28.27 17.67
C LEU A 6 29.12 27.07 16.73
N GLY A 7 30.21 26.68 16.06
CA GLY A 7 30.29 25.45 15.27
C GLY A 7 30.14 24.19 16.12
N ALA A 8 30.76 24.16 17.30
CA ALA A 8 30.64 23.07 18.28
C ALA A 8 29.20 22.91 18.79
N SER A 9 28.54 24.02 19.12
CA SER A 9 27.14 24.01 19.57
C SER A 9 26.18 23.64 18.45
N ALA A 10 26.47 24.00 17.19
CA ALA A 10 25.66 23.60 16.04
C ALA A 10 25.83 22.12 15.70
N CYS A 11 27.05 21.57 15.74
CA CYS A 11 27.30 20.13 15.57
C CYS A 11 26.71 19.31 16.72
N LEU A 12 26.88 19.73 17.97
CA LEU A 12 26.28 19.06 19.12
C LEU A 12 24.75 19.15 19.08
N GLY A 13 24.21 20.29 18.66
CA GLY A 13 22.78 20.50 18.44
C GLY A 13 22.23 19.62 17.32
N LEU A 14 22.96 19.44 16.22
CA LEU A 14 22.59 18.55 15.13
C LEU A 14 22.71 17.08 15.56
N ILE A 15 23.75 16.70 16.29
CA ILE A 15 23.94 15.35 16.85
C ILE A 15 22.84 15.03 17.85
N LEU A 16 22.49 15.95 18.76
CA LEU A 16 21.39 15.78 19.72
C LEU A 16 20.03 15.80 19.02
N TYR A 17 19.81 16.67 18.04
CA TYR A 17 18.59 16.71 17.24
C TYR A 17 18.40 15.40 16.46
N VAL A 18 19.46 14.90 15.84
CA VAL A 18 19.49 13.62 15.16
C VAL A 18 19.30 12.49 16.16
N ALA A 19 19.98 12.47 17.31
CA ALA A 19 19.83 11.43 18.34
C ALA A 19 18.42 11.39 18.96
N VAL A 20 17.83 12.55 19.27
CA VAL A 20 16.47 12.65 19.86
C VAL A 20 15.39 12.32 18.82
N ARG A 21 15.57 12.73 17.56
CA ARG A 21 14.64 12.34 16.47
C ARG A 21 14.83 10.88 16.07
N MET A 22 16.05 10.36 16.17
CA MET A 22 16.38 8.96 16.04
C MET A 22 15.79 8.14 17.17
N ASP A 23 15.70 8.61 18.42
CA ASP A 23 15.06 7.85 19.51
C ASP A 23 13.60 7.48 19.17
N ARG A 24 12.87 8.38 18.51
CA ARG A 24 11.51 8.08 17.99
C ARG A 24 11.49 7.14 16.78
N ALA A 25 12.54 7.12 15.96
CA ALA A 25 12.67 6.22 14.81
C ALA A 25 13.37 4.88 15.14
N LEU A 26 14.12 4.82 16.24
CA LEU A 26 14.83 3.66 16.77
C LEU A 26 13.89 2.76 17.56
N VAL A 27 12.81 3.32 18.13
CA VAL A 27 11.76 2.55 18.83
C VAL A 27 10.82 1.83 17.85
N SER A 28 10.72 2.24 16.58
CA SER A 28 10.07 1.42 15.56
C SER A 28 10.96 0.23 15.18
N ALA A 29 10.40 -0.98 15.29
CA ALA A 29 11.07 -2.28 15.19
C ALA A 29 11.67 -2.63 13.80
N GLU A 30 11.82 -1.67 12.90
CA GLU A 30 12.16 -1.89 11.48
C GLU A 30 13.63 -1.61 11.13
N VAL A 31 14.38 -0.89 11.98
CA VAL A 31 15.81 -0.65 11.74
C VAL A 31 16.62 -1.82 12.32
N GLY A 32 16.95 -2.78 11.45
CA GLY A 32 17.69 -3.98 11.84
C GLY A 32 19.04 -3.72 12.53
N PRO A 33 19.58 -4.72 13.27
CA PRO A 33 20.82 -4.59 14.06
C PRO A 33 22.05 -4.00 13.33
N PRO A 34 22.35 -4.29 12.04
CA PRO A 34 23.58 -3.81 11.41
C PRO A 34 23.60 -2.29 11.17
N VAL A 35 22.45 -1.67 10.92
CA VAL A 35 22.36 -0.22 10.67
C VAL A 35 22.62 0.58 11.95
N ARG A 36 22.14 0.07 13.09
CA ARG A 36 22.39 0.67 14.42
C ARG A 36 23.89 0.72 14.75
N TRP A 37 24.63 -0.36 14.47
CA TRP A 37 26.08 -0.38 14.69
C TRP A 37 26.84 0.53 13.73
N MET A 38 26.38 0.65 12.48
CA MET A 38 26.97 1.58 11.51
C MET A 38 26.80 3.04 11.91
N LEU A 39 25.61 3.44 12.38
CA LEU A 39 25.36 4.81 12.82
C LEU A 39 26.13 5.17 14.10
N LEU A 40 26.26 4.23 15.04
CA LEU A 40 27.08 4.40 16.24
C LEU A 40 28.58 4.49 15.91
N LEU A 41 29.07 3.65 15.00
CA LEU A 41 30.45 3.71 14.52
C LEU A 41 30.73 5.04 13.81
N PHE A 42 29.79 5.51 12.99
CA PHE A 42 29.89 6.77 12.27
C PHE A 42 29.90 7.99 13.22
N ALA A 43 29.00 8.03 14.20
CA ALA A 43 29.01 9.07 15.24
C ALA A 43 30.32 9.07 16.05
N SER A 44 30.88 7.88 16.31
CA SER A 44 32.16 7.73 17.02
C SER A 44 33.34 8.24 16.18
N LEU A 45 33.36 7.95 14.88
CA LEU A 45 34.40 8.44 13.95
C LEU A 45 34.35 9.96 13.77
N LEU A 46 33.15 10.55 13.68
CA LEU A 46 32.95 12.00 13.67
C LEU A 46 33.44 12.65 14.97
N GLY A 47 33.09 12.05 16.12
CA GLY A 47 33.58 12.50 17.43
C GLY A 47 35.10 12.45 17.53
N PHE A 48 35.73 11.39 16.99
CA PHE A 48 37.18 11.23 16.99
C PHE A 48 37.89 12.22 16.05
N ALA A 49 37.38 12.43 14.83
CA ALA A 49 37.93 13.41 13.90
C ALA A 49 37.86 14.85 14.47
N TYR A 50 36.75 15.17 15.13
CA TYR A 50 36.55 16.45 15.81
C TYR A 50 37.49 16.62 17.03
N PHE A 51 37.64 15.57 17.85
CA PHE A 51 38.59 15.56 18.96
C PHE A 51 40.03 15.78 18.45
N PHE A 52 40.42 15.12 17.36
CA PHE A 52 41.74 15.26 16.75
C PHE A 52 42.00 16.70 16.28
N LEU A 53 41.00 17.34 15.63
CA LEU A 53 41.08 18.75 15.20
C LEU A 53 41.21 19.73 16.37
N ILE A 54 40.54 19.49 17.50
CA ILE A 54 40.68 20.34 18.69
C ILE A 54 42.04 20.13 19.36
N PHE A 55 42.45 18.88 19.55
CA PHE A 55 43.60 18.56 20.39
C PHE A 55 44.94 18.83 19.68
N HIS A 56 45.03 18.59 18.36
CA HIS A 56 46.23 18.98 17.59
C HIS A 56 46.29 20.47 17.28
N ALA A 57 45.17 21.21 17.34
CA ALA A 57 45.19 22.66 17.28
C ALA A 57 45.71 23.34 18.56
N GLN A 58 45.96 22.59 19.64
CA GLN A 58 46.52 23.12 20.89
C GLN A 58 48.02 22.85 21.05
N GLY A 59 48.66 22.13 20.12
CA GLY A 59 50.08 21.75 20.18
C GLY A 59 51.02 22.58 19.32
N ASP A 60 50.51 23.25 18.27
CA ASP A 60 51.29 24.09 17.35
C ASP A 60 50.58 25.43 17.12
N ASP A 61 51.35 26.50 16.87
CA ASP A 61 50.87 27.88 16.60
C ASP A 61 49.98 28.04 15.35
N HIS A 62 49.56 26.95 14.71
CA HIS A 62 48.77 26.97 13.49
C HIS A 62 47.28 26.76 13.79
N ALA A 63 46.53 27.88 13.76
CA ALA A 63 45.08 27.83 13.68
C ALA A 63 44.66 27.07 12.41
N PRO A 64 43.65 26.18 12.49
CA PRO A 64 43.21 25.39 11.34
C PRO A 64 42.84 26.30 10.18
N THR A 65 43.32 25.96 8.99
CA THR A 65 43.11 26.78 7.79
C THR A 65 41.66 26.72 7.36
N GLN A 66 41.16 27.75 6.65
CA GLN A 66 39.79 27.73 6.12
C GLN A 66 39.52 26.50 5.24
N LEU A 67 40.56 25.97 4.59
CA LEU A 67 40.48 24.78 3.75
C LEU A 67 40.21 23.51 4.58
N GLU A 68 40.78 23.38 5.77
CA GLU A 68 40.55 22.24 6.67
C GLU A 68 39.12 22.25 7.25
N VAL A 69 38.62 23.44 7.60
CA VAL A 69 37.24 23.62 8.06
C VAL A 69 36.25 23.28 6.94
N LEU A 70 36.48 23.80 5.73
CA LEU A 70 35.66 23.49 4.56
C LEU A 70 35.69 22.00 4.19
N GLY A 71 36.86 21.37 4.24
CA GLY A 71 37.03 19.94 3.99
C GLY A 71 36.25 19.07 4.99
N THR A 72 36.28 19.45 6.27
CA THR A 72 35.54 18.75 7.33
C THR A 72 34.03 18.89 7.14
N VAL A 73 33.55 20.09 6.82
CA VAL A 73 32.12 20.33 6.55
C VAL A 73 31.65 19.56 5.31
N ALA A 74 32.44 19.55 4.23
CA ALA A 74 32.14 18.80 3.02
C ALA A 74 32.06 17.29 3.27
N LEU A 75 32.97 16.74 4.08
CA LEU A 75 32.96 15.33 4.46
C LEU A 75 31.71 14.96 5.28
N CYS A 76 31.31 15.83 6.22
CA CYS A 76 30.10 15.63 7.01
C CYS A 76 28.83 15.65 6.13
N LEU A 77 28.76 16.56 5.16
CA LEU A 77 27.63 16.64 4.21
C LEU A 77 27.56 15.42 3.29
N LEU A 78 28.71 14.99 2.74
CA LEU A 78 28.79 13.80 1.90
C LEU A 78 28.37 12.54 2.65
N ALA A 79 28.82 12.40 3.90
CA ALA A 79 28.43 11.27 4.73
C ALA A 79 26.96 11.32 5.15
N GLY A 80 26.41 12.51 5.43
CA GLY A 80 24.97 12.71 5.65
C GLY A 80 24.15 12.31 4.42
N LEU A 81 24.57 12.70 3.22
CA LEU A 81 23.95 12.29 1.96
C LEU A 81 24.05 10.77 1.74
N LEU A 82 25.17 10.15 2.09
CA LEU A 82 25.35 8.70 2.00
C LEU A 82 24.41 7.95 2.96
N VAL A 83 24.23 8.44 4.19
CA VAL A 83 23.27 7.85 5.14
C VAL A 83 21.85 7.99 4.61
N VAL A 84 21.45 9.17 4.12
CA VAL A 84 20.14 9.37 3.48
C VAL A 84 19.95 8.44 2.28
N PHE A 85 20.99 8.25 1.47
CA PHE A 85 20.98 7.33 0.33
C PHE A 85 20.82 5.86 0.79
N ILE A 86 21.57 5.42 1.81
CA ILE A 86 21.48 4.07 2.35
C ILE A 86 20.11 3.81 2.96
N GLU A 87 19.53 4.77 3.69
CA GLU A 87 18.16 4.67 4.21
C GLU A 87 17.14 4.62 3.06
N ALA A 88 17.30 5.45 2.03
CA ALA A 88 16.45 5.41 0.84
C ALA A 88 16.55 4.09 0.07
N VAL A 89 17.69 3.39 0.13
CA VAL A 89 17.90 2.07 -0.46
C VAL A 89 17.41 0.94 0.46
N HIS A 90 17.54 1.06 1.78
CA HIS A 90 17.05 0.07 2.75
C HIS A 90 15.54 0.12 2.93
N ALA A 91 14.92 1.30 2.90
CA ALA A 91 13.47 1.45 2.79
C ALA A 91 12.92 0.78 1.51
N ARG A 92 13.79 0.55 0.51
CA ARG A 92 13.47 -0.19 -0.72
C ARG A 92 13.88 -1.66 -0.68
N ARG A 93 14.41 -2.21 0.43
CA ARG A 93 14.62 -3.66 0.51
C ARG A 93 13.25 -4.32 0.64
N PRO A 94 12.76 -5.04 -0.39
CA PRO A 94 11.57 -5.83 -0.20
C PRO A 94 11.89 -6.87 0.88
N SER A 95 11.03 -6.98 1.89
CA SER A 95 10.97 -8.22 2.64
C SER A 95 10.76 -9.35 1.62
N VAL A 96 11.25 -10.56 1.88
CA VAL A 96 11.03 -11.69 0.98
C VAL A 96 9.54 -12.08 1.08
N VAL A 97 8.66 -11.25 0.52
CA VAL A 97 7.24 -11.48 0.45
C VAL A 97 7.06 -12.53 -0.62
N GLN A 98 6.53 -13.69 -0.23
CA GLN A 98 6.11 -14.68 -1.19
C GLN A 98 5.12 -14.02 -2.16
N PRO A 99 5.39 -14.04 -3.49
CA PRO A 99 4.54 -13.34 -4.44
C PRO A 99 3.11 -13.87 -4.34
N LYS A 100 2.17 -12.99 -4.00
CA LYS A 100 0.76 -13.31 -3.93
C LYS A 100 0.14 -13.30 -5.32
N ARG A 101 -0.89 -14.14 -5.49
CA ARG A 101 -1.78 -14.14 -6.66
C ARG A 101 -3.16 -13.77 -6.16
N VAL A 102 -3.64 -12.60 -6.55
CA VAL A 102 -4.86 -11.98 -6.04
C VAL A 102 -5.94 -12.08 -7.11
N LEU A 103 -7.02 -12.80 -6.82
CA LEU A 103 -8.20 -12.85 -7.67
C LEU A 103 -9.24 -11.87 -7.13
N VAL A 104 -9.61 -10.86 -7.91
CA VAL A 104 -10.72 -9.95 -7.59
C VAL A 104 -11.95 -10.38 -8.37
N VAL A 105 -13.09 -10.48 -7.70
CA VAL A 105 -14.36 -10.86 -8.32
C VAL A 105 -15.41 -9.80 -8.00
N GLY A 106 -15.76 -9.00 -9.01
CA GLY A 106 -16.82 -7.98 -8.96
C GLY A 106 -18.05 -8.41 -9.75
N ALA A 107 -19.18 -7.76 -9.47
CA ALA A 107 -20.43 -7.97 -10.20
C ALA A 107 -20.49 -7.09 -11.45
N HIS A 108 -20.04 -5.83 -11.34
CA HIS A 108 -20.19 -4.80 -12.36
C HIS A 108 -18.88 -4.08 -12.69
N PRO A 109 -18.79 -3.46 -13.89
CA PRO A 109 -17.68 -2.58 -14.25
C PRO A 109 -17.68 -1.32 -13.37
N ASP A 110 -16.78 -1.25 -12.39
CA ASP A 110 -16.50 -0.15 -11.41
C ASP A 110 -16.24 -0.68 -9.98
N ASP A 111 -16.73 -1.88 -9.68
CA ASP A 111 -16.65 -2.49 -8.34
C ASP A 111 -15.21 -2.57 -7.80
N LEU A 112 -14.27 -3.00 -8.66
CA LEU A 112 -12.85 -3.14 -8.32
C LEU A 112 -12.28 -1.81 -7.81
N GLU A 113 -12.41 -0.76 -8.61
CA GLU A 113 -11.79 0.53 -8.38
C GLU A 113 -12.42 1.24 -7.18
N LEU A 114 -13.74 1.15 -7.06
CA LEU A 114 -14.47 1.73 -5.94
C LEU A 114 -14.13 1.05 -4.62
N ALA A 115 -14.15 -0.29 -4.60
CA ALA A 115 -14.11 -1.02 -3.34
C ALA A 115 -12.70 -1.36 -2.85
N CYS A 116 -11.79 -1.74 -3.76
CA CYS A 116 -10.45 -2.21 -3.38
C CYS A 116 -9.31 -1.69 -4.28
N GLY A 117 -9.53 -0.60 -5.02
CA GLY A 117 -8.56 -0.07 -5.98
C GLY A 117 -7.22 0.31 -5.35
N GLY A 118 -7.21 0.86 -4.13
CA GLY A 118 -5.98 1.20 -3.43
C GLY A 118 -5.18 -0.04 -3.01
N THR A 119 -5.88 -1.05 -2.48
CA THR A 119 -5.30 -2.35 -2.11
C THR A 119 -4.73 -3.07 -3.33
N VAL A 120 -5.44 -3.02 -4.47
CA VAL A 120 -4.99 -3.66 -5.70
C VAL A 120 -3.75 -2.96 -6.27
N ALA A 121 -3.73 -1.63 -6.31
CA ALA A 121 -2.53 -0.90 -6.70
C ALA A 121 -1.34 -1.21 -5.78
N SER A 122 -1.57 -1.33 -4.47
CA SER A 122 -0.55 -1.76 -3.50
C SER A 122 -0.03 -3.17 -3.77
N TYR A 123 -0.91 -4.12 -4.12
CA TYR A 123 -0.49 -5.45 -4.53
C TYR A 123 0.40 -5.42 -5.78
N VAL A 124 0.01 -4.66 -6.81
CA VAL A 124 0.77 -4.53 -8.05
C VAL A 124 2.14 -3.89 -7.80
N ASP A 125 2.20 -2.79 -7.03
CA ASP A 125 3.45 -2.11 -6.67
C ASP A 125 4.40 -3.02 -5.88
N GLY A 126 3.84 -3.89 -5.02
CA GLY A 126 4.57 -4.94 -4.31
C GLY A 126 5.04 -6.12 -5.18
N GLY A 127 4.83 -6.08 -6.51
CA GLY A 127 5.22 -7.13 -7.44
C GLY A 127 4.33 -8.38 -7.39
N HIS A 128 3.12 -8.26 -6.86
CA HIS A 128 2.14 -9.35 -6.84
C HIS A 128 1.33 -9.41 -8.14
N GLN A 129 0.79 -10.59 -8.44
CA GLN A 129 -0.04 -10.79 -9.63
C GLN A 129 -1.50 -10.58 -9.27
N VAL A 130 -2.24 -9.84 -10.09
CA VAL A 130 -3.66 -9.59 -9.90
C VAL A 130 -4.43 -10.04 -11.14
N LYS A 131 -5.53 -10.77 -10.94
CA LYS A 131 -6.52 -11.14 -11.96
C LYS A 131 -7.88 -10.63 -11.53
N VAL A 132 -8.64 -10.05 -12.45
CA VAL A 132 -9.96 -9.49 -12.18
C VAL A 132 -11.01 -10.20 -13.02
N LEU A 133 -12.10 -10.61 -12.38
CA LEU A 133 -13.31 -11.05 -13.04
C LEU A 133 -14.44 -10.08 -12.72
N VAL A 134 -15.15 -9.65 -13.77
CA VAL A 134 -16.38 -8.87 -13.66
C VAL A 134 -17.51 -9.73 -14.20
N MET A 135 -18.54 -10.02 -13.40
CA MET A 135 -19.54 -11.02 -13.77
C MET A 135 -20.53 -10.55 -14.85
N SER A 136 -20.82 -9.26 -14.92
CA SER A 136 -21.73 -8.69 -15.93
C SER A 136 -21.09 -7.51 -16.66
N ARG A 137 -21.70 -7.11 -17.79
CA ARG A 137 -21.31 -5.89 -18.51
C ARG A 137 -21.98 -4.63 -17.95
N GLY A 138 -22.79 -4.76 -16.90
CA GLY A 138 -23.52 -3.64 -16.32
C GLY A 138 -24.56 -3.00 -17.25
N GLN A 139 -25.21 -3.80 -18.10
CA GLN A 139 -26.13 -3.37 -19.16
C GLN A 139 -27.35 -2.57 -18.65
N ARG A 140 -27.71 -2.67 -17.36
CA ARG A 140 -28.80 -1.92 -16.72
C ARG A 140 -28.33 -0.62 -16.08
N GLY A 141 -27.02 -0.45 -15.89
CA GLY A 141 -26.43 0.75 -15.30
C GLY A 141 -25.97 1.81 -16.30
N GLY A 142 -25.87 1.49 -17.59
CA GLY A 142 -25.45 2.40 -18.66
C GLY A 142 -25.05 1.65 -19.93
N ASP A 143 -24.25 2.24 -20.82
CA ASP A 143 -23.84 1.59 -22.08
C ASP A 143 -22.83 0.47 -21.82
N PRO A 144 -23.18 -0.81 -22.04
CA PRO A 144 -22.27 -1.91 -21.74
C PRO A 144 -20.98 -1.90 -22.57
N SER A 145 -21.01 -1.33 -23.78
CA SER A 145 -19.81 -1.27 -24.63
C SER A 145 -18.80 -0.30 -24.05
N ALA A 146 -19.26 0.87 -23.60
CA ALA A 146 -18.44 1.85 -22.90
C ALA A 146 -17.94 1.27 -21.56
N ARG A 147 -18.84 0.70 -20.75
CA ARG A 147 -18.50 0.17 -19.42
C ARG A 147 -17.45 -0.94 -19.44
N ILE A 148 -17.45 -1.82 -20.44
CA ILE A 148 -16.38 -2.82 -20.60
C ILE A 148 -15.03 -2.13 -20.81
N LEU A 149 -14.97 -1.16 -21.72
CA LEU A 149 -13.74 -0.41 -21.99
C LEU A 149 -13.27 0.36 -20.76
N GLU A 150 -14.19 0.92 -20.00
CA GLU A 150 -13.92 1.63 -18.75
C GLU A 150 -13.38 0.70 -17.66
N ALA A 151 -13.92 -0.50 -17.49
CA ALA A 151 -13.34 -1.50 -16.57
C ALA A 151 -11.90 -1.88 -16.94
N HIS A 152 -11.61 -2.07 -18.24
CA HIS A 152 -10.24 -2.31 -18.67
C HIS A 152 -9.33 -1.10 -18.43
N ALA A 153 -9.83 0.12 -18.69
CA ALA A 153 -9.07 1.34 -18.45
C ALA A 153 -8.81 1.59 -16.96
N GLY A 154 -9.81 1.40 -16.10
CA GLY A 154 -9.69 1.57 -14.65
C GLY A 154 -8.74 0.55 -14.03
N ALA A 155 -8.85 -0.73 -14.42
CA ALA A 155 -7.90 -1.76 -14.02
C ALA A 155 -6.46 -1.46 -14.49
N ALA A 156 -6.29 -1.00 -15.74
CA ALA A 156 -4.98 -0.61 -16.27
C ALA A 156 -4.38 0.58 -15.50
N MET A 157 -5.21 1.53 -15.03
CA MET A 157 -4.75 2.63 -14.15
C MET A 157 -4.21 2.12 -12.81
N LEU A 158 -4.66 0.95 -12.34
CA LEU A 158 -4.15 0.27 -11.14
C LEU A 158 -2.99 -0.70 -11.45
N GLY A 159 -2.57 -0.79 -12.72
CA GLY A 159 -1.50 -1.70 -13.17
C GLY A 159 -1.95 -3.15 -13.35
N VAL A 160 -3.24 -3.41 -13.59
CA VAL A 160 -3.79 -4.75 -13.83
C VAL A 160 -4.19 -4.94 -15.28
N ASP A 161 -3.56 -5.90 -15.95
CA ASP A 161 -3.84 -6.23 -17.37
C ASP A 161 -4.77 -7.45 -17.54
N ASP A 162 -4.79 -8.37 -16.57
CA ASP A 162 -5.57 -9.61 -16.64
C ASP A 162 -7.00 -9.40 -16.11
N VAL A 163 -7.85 -8.86 -16.97
CA VAL A 163 -9.26 -8.55 -16.68
C VAL A 163 -10.16 -9.35 -17.62
N THR A 164 -11.14 -10.05 -17.06
CA THR A 164 -12.19 -10.75 -17.82
C THR A 164 -13.56 -10.20 -17.44
N VAL A 165 -14.27 -9.63 -18.41
CA VAL A 165 -15.67 -9.20 -18.25
C VAL A 165 -16.60 -10.25 -18.87
N HIS A 166 -17.40 -10.89 -18.03
CA HIS A 166 -18.41 -11.87 -18.43
C HIS A 166 -19.72 -11.19 -18.85
N ASP A 167 -20.58 -11.96 -19.52
CA ASP A 167 -21.88 -11.52 -20.04
C ASP A 167 -23.05 -12.20 -19.31
N PHE A 168 -22.92 -12.37 -17.99
CA PHE A 168 -24.06 -12.82 -17.18
C PHE A 168 -25.13 -11.70 -17.08
N PRO A 169 -26.40 -12.06 -16.88
CA PRO A 169 -27.49 -11.08 -16.93
C PRO A 169 -27.42 -10.13 -15.72
N ASP A 170 -27.04 -8.87 -15.98
CA ASP A 170 -27.06 -7.79 -14.99
C ASP A 170 -28.44 -7.67 -14.33
N THR A 171 -28.45 -7.39 -13.03
CA THR A 171 -29.58 -7.38 -12.07
C THR A 171 -30.20 -8.74 -11.77
N GLN A 172 -29.72 -9.81 -12.42
CA GLN A 172 -30.24 -11.18 -12.36
C GLN A 172 -29.11 -12.21 -12.20
N LEU A 173 -27.97 -11.83 -11.58
CA LEU A 173 -26.83 -12.75 -11.44
C LEU A 173 -27.19 -14.00 -10.61
N ALA A 174 -28.17 -13.91 -9.71
CA ALA A 174 -28.67 -15.05 -8.95
C ALA A 174 -29.18 -16.19 -9.85
N ASP A 175 -29.75 -15.87 -11.02
CA ASP A 175 -30.30 -16.85 -11.96
C ASP A 175 -29.19 -17.60 -12.71
N ALA A 176 -28.01 -16.99 -12.82
CA ALA A 176 -26.82 -17.55 -13.48
C ALA A 176 -25.84 -18.24 -12.50
N ASN A 177 -26.24 -18.46 -11.24
CA ASN A 177 -25.35 -18.92 -10.16
C ASN A 177 -24.47 -20.13 -10.51
N GLY A 178 -25.05 -21.17 -11.12
CA GLY A 178 -24.27 -22.36 -11.50
C GLY A 178 -23.17 -22.08 -12.54
N SER A 179 -23.43 -21.18 -13.48
CA SER A 179 -22.45 -20.78 -14.49
C SER A 179 -21.39 -19.82 -13.94
N MET A 180 -21.79 -18.90 -13.05
CA MET A 180 -20.84 -18.03 -12.34
C MET A 180 -19.86 -18.85 -11.49
N ILE A 181 -20.36 -19.83 -10.72
CA ILE A 181 -19.51 -20.71 -9.91
C ILE A 181 -18.47 -21.42 -10.79
N ARG A 182 -18.88 -21.98 -11.94
CA ARG A 182 -17.95 -22.64 -12.88
C ARG A 182 -16.91 -21.68 -13.46
N ALA A 183 -17.29 -20.45 -13.79
CA ALA A 183 -16.36 -19.43 -14.27
C ALA A 183 -15.31 -19.09 -13.20
N ILE A 184 -15.75 -18.89 -11.95
CA ILE A 184 -14.87 -18.62 -10.82
C ILE A 184 -13.97 -19.82 -10.51
N GLU A 185 -14.50 -21.06 -10.51
CA GLU A 185 -13.72 -22.28 -10.32
C GLU A 185 -12.65 -22.45 -11.41
N SER A 186 -12.97 -22.12 -12.67
CA SER A 186 -12.00 -22.15 -13.78
C SER A 186 -10.87 -21.13 -13.59
N ALA A 187 -11.21 -19.92 -13.16
CA ALA A 187 -10.21 -18.91 -12.82
C ALA A 187 -9.35 -19.33 -11.62
N ILE A 188 -9.96 -19.89 -10.57
CA ILE A 188 -9.22 -20.42 -9.42
C ILE A 188 -8.27 -21.54 -9.84
N ALA A 189 -8.70 -22.48 -10.68
CA ALA A 189 -7.87 -23.60 -11.12
C ALA A 189 -6.69 -23.16 -12.00
N SER A 190 -6.91 -22.19 -12.89
CA SER A 190 -5.87 -21.70 -13.82
C SER A 190 -4.91 -20.71 -13.18
N PHE A 191 -5.40 -19.84 -12.30
CA PHE A 191 -4.61 -18.77 -11.67
C PHE A 191 -4.08 -19.16 -10.29
N ALA A 192 -4.69 -20.15 -9.62
CA ALA A 192 -4.34 -20.62 -8.28
C ALA A 192 -4.17 -19.47 -7.26
N PRO A 193 -5.17 -18.60 -7.04
CA PRO A 193 -5.03 -17.43 -6.17
C PRO A 193 -4.71 -17.82 -4.73
N THR A 194 -3.85 -17.03 -4.08
CA THR A 194 -3.59 -17.12 -2.63
C THR A 194 -4.51 -16.21 -1.83
N VAL A 195 -5.11 -15.21 -2.48
CA VAL A 195 -6.10 -14.28 -1.91
C VAL A 195 -7.22 -14.08 -2.93
N ILE A 196 -8.47 -14.14 -2.47
CA ILE A 196 -9.64 -13.75 -3.26
C ILE A 196 -10.27 -12.51 -2.61
N LEU A 197 -10.49 -11.45 -3.38
CA LEU A 197 -11.24 -10.26 -2.98
C LEU A 197 -12.62 -10.30 -3.64
N THR A 198 -13.69 -10.08 -2.89
CA THR A 198 -15.07 -10.11 -3.41
C THR A 198 -16.00 -9.21 -2.60
N HIS A 199 -17.27 -9.15 -2.98
CA HIS A 199 -18.33 -8.45 -2.27
C HIS A 199 -18.58 -9.03 -0.87
N SER A 200 -19.04 -8.17 0.05
CA SER A 200 -19.56 -8.59 1.37
C SER A 200 -20.94 -9.24 1.27
N GLU A 201 -21.28 -10.11 2.23
CA GLU A 201 -22.66 -10.59 2.42
C GLU A 201 -23.60 -9.49 2.92
N HIS A 202 -23.06 -8.46 3.59
CA HIS A 202 -23.76 -7.32 4.15
C HIS A 202 -23.99 -6.19 3.13
N ASP A 203 -24.19 -6.55 1.87
CA ASP A 203 -24.50 -5.65 0.76
C ASP A 203 -25.98 -5.74 0.39
N HIS A 204 -26.66 -4.61 0.12
CA HIS A 204 -28.07 -4.65 -0.27
C HIS A 204 -28.29 -4.91 -1.76
N HIS A 205 -27.26 -4.79 -2.60
CA HIS A 205 -27.37 -5.06 -4.03
C HIS A 205 -27.42 -6.58 -4.27
N GLN A 206 -28.49 -7.06 -4.90
CA GLN A 206 -28.74 -8.50 -5.04
C GLN A 206 -27.66 -9.23 -5.85
N ASP A 207 -27.10 -8.56 -6.87
CA ASP A 207 -25.98 -9.10 -7.65
C ASP A 207 -24.70 -9.24 -6.83
N HIS A 208 -24.38 -8.27 -5.96
CA HIS A 208 -23.21 -8.35 -5.08
C HIS A 208 -23.35 -9.54 -4.14
N GLN A 209 -24.53 -9.75 -3.56
CA GLN A 209 -24.83 -10.92 -2.75
C GLN A 209 -24.73 -12.24 -3.55
N ALA A 210 -25.16 -12.25 -4.81
CA ALA A 210 -25.05 -13.42 -5.68
C ALA A 210 -23.58 -13.77 -5.96
N VAL A 211 -22.75 -12.77 -6.27
CA VAL A 211 -21.31 -12.93 -6.47
C VAL A 211 -20.62 -13.39 -5.20
N HIS A 212 -20.93 -12.78 -4.04
CA HIS A 212 -20.41 -13.21 -2.74
C HIS A 212 -20.65 -14.72 -2.53
N ARG A 213 -21.90 -15.17 -2.66
CA ARG A 213 -22.26 -16.59 -2.48
C ARG A 213 -21.56 -17.51 -3.48
N ALA A 214 -21.42 -17.07 -4.74
CA ALA A 214 -20.73 -17.84 -5.77
C ALA A 214 -19.24 -18.00 -5.44
N VAL A 215 -18.57 -16.91 -5.03
CA VAL A 215 -17.15 -16.91 -4.63
C VAL A 215 -16.91 -17.80 -3.42
N VAL A 216 -17.72 -17.70 -2.36
CA VAL A 216 -17.55 -18.54 -1.16
C VAL A 216 -17.69 -20.03 -1.48
N ARG A 217 -18.58 -20.40 -2.42
CA ARG A 217 -18.77 -21.79 -2.87
C ARG A 217 -17.62 -22.29 -3.75
N ALA A 218 -17.22 -21.50 -4.74
CA ALA A 218 -16.12 -21.84 -5.65
C ALA A 218 -14.78 -21.90 -4.88
N GLY A 219 -14.53 -20.91 -4.03
CA GLY A 219 -13.33 -20.73 -3.21
C GLY A 219 -13.32 -21.53 -1.91
N ARG A 220 -14.11 -22.60 -1.76
CA ARG A 220 -14.18 -23.39 -0.52
C ARG A 220 -12.84 -23.95 -0.03
N GLN A 221 -11.86 -24.10 -0.94
CA GLN A 221 -10.48 -24.53 -0.65
C GLN A 221 -9.46 -23.38 -0.69
N ALA A 222 -9.88 -22.15 -1.00
CA ALA A 222 -9.00 -20.99 -0.99
C ALA A 222 -8.56 -20.70 0.44
N SER A 223 -7.32 -20.26 0.64
CA SER A 223 -6.78 -20.00 1.97
C SER A 223 -7.23 -18.65 2.55
N SER A 224 -7.51 -17.68 1.67
CA SER A 224 -7.92 -16.32 2.07
C SER A 224 -9.02 -15.80 1.15
N ILE A 225 -10.14 -15.40 1.74
CA ILE A 225 -11.25 -14.72 1.06
C ILE A 225 -11.61 -13.49 1.90
N LEU A 226 -11.41 -12.31 1.31
CA LEU A 226 -11.63 -11.01 1.93
C LEU A 226 -12.77 -10.30 1.20
N CYS A 227 -13.67 -9.69 1.96
CA CYS A 227 -14.86 -9.04 1.45
C CYS A 227 -14.70 -7.52 1.55
N PHE A 228 -14.70 -6.82 0.41
CA PHE A 228 -14.46 -5.38 0.34
C PHE A 228 -15.72 -4.55 0.63
N GLU A 229 -15.49 -3.26 0.89
CA GLU A 229 -16.54 -2.25 1.08
C GLU A 229 -16.98 -1.65 -0.27
N SER A 230 -18.10 -2.14 -0.82
CA SER A 230 -18.76 -1.51 -1.97
C SER A 230 -19.56 -0.25 -1.52
N PRO A 231 -20.01 0.62 -2.45
CA PRO A 231 -20.91 1.72 -2.11
C PRO A 231 -22.27 1.30 -1.55
N SER A 232 -22.68 0.04 -1.75
CA SER A 232 -23.99 -0.50 -1.36
C SER A 232 -23.94 -1.36 -0.10
N VAL A 233 -22.82 -1.41 0.61
CA VAL A 233 -22.79 -2.06 1.93
C VAL A 233 -23.77 -1.42 2.90
N THR A 234 -24.34 -2.25 3.77
CA THR A 234 -25.25 -1.82 4.82
C THR A 234 -24.48 -1.45 6.09
N ARG A 235 -25.18 -0.96 7.11
CA ARG A 235 -24.57 -0.67 8.43
C ARG A 235 -24.05 -1.92 9.15
N GLN A 236 -24.39 -3.12 8.66
CA GLN A 236 -23.89 -4.37 9.23
C GLN A 236 -22.47 -4.68 8.77
N PHE A 237 -21.99 -4.05 7.67
CA PHE A 237 -20.62 -4.21 7.22
C PHE A 237 -19.64 -3.71 8.29
N ASN A 238 -18.87 -4.63 8.84
CA ASN A 238 -18.01 -4.39 9.99
C ASN A 238 -16.61 -4.96 9.72
N PRO A 239 -15.74 -4.22 9.01
CA PRO A 239 -14.43 -4.72 8.61
C PRO A 239 -13.53 -4.93 9.83
N SER A 240 -12.80 -6.04 9.81
CA SER A 240 -11.85 -6.43 10.86
C SER A 240 -10.40 -6.42 10.37
N MET A 241 -10.20 -6.26 9.06
CA MET A 241 -8.90 -6.07 8.43
C MET A 241 -8.88 -4.75 7.67
N PHE A 242 -7.78 -4.04 7.75
CA PHE A 242 -7.57 -2.77 7.05
C PHE A 242 -6.28 -2.86 6.24
N VAL A 243 -6.31 -2.31 5.04
CA VAL A 243 -5.13 -2.14 4.19
C VAL A 243 -4.85 -0.65 4.09
N ASP A 244 -3.66 -0.23 4.51
CA ASP A 244 -3.17 1.13 4.31
C ASP A 244 -3.03 1.40 2.80
N ILE A 245 -3.65 2.49 2.35
CA ILE A 245 -3.63 2.93 0.96
C ILE A 245 -3.19 4.39 0.82
N ASP A 246 -2.44 4.93 1.79
CA ASP A 246 -1.99 6.34 1.76
C ASP A 246 -1.18 6.68 0.51
N ALA A 247 -0.28 5.77 0.12
CA ALA A 247 0.49 5.92 -1.12
C ALA A 247 -0.35 5.71 -2.40
N PHE A 248 -1.57 5.18 -2.29
CA PHE A 248 -2.37 4.67 -3.42
C PHE A 248 -3.74 5.35 -3.59
N ILE A 249 -4.14 6.24 -2.68
CA ILE A 249 -5.45 6.90 -2.75
C ILE A 249 -5.63 7.72 -4.04
N ASP A 250 -4.57 8.35 -4.53
CA ASP A 250 -4.65 9.17 -5.74
C ASP A 250 -4.85 8.34 -7.00
N VAL A 251 -4.18 7.18 -7.11
CA VAL A 251 -4.37 6.27 -8.25
C VAL A 251 -5.75 5.61 -8.19
N LYS A 252 -6.24 5.27 -6.99
CA LYS A 252 -7.62 4.81 -6.79
C LYS A 252 -8.64 5.82 -7.33
N VAL A 253 -8.52 7.10 -6.94
CA VAL A 253 -9.44 8.15 -7.40
C VAL A 253 -9.38 8.30 -8.93
N LYS A 254 -8.19 8.29 -9.52
CA LYS A 254 -8.03 8.36 -10.99
C LYS A 254 -8.64 7.16 -11.70
N ALA A 255 -8.49 5.95 -11.14
CA ALA A 255 -9.07 4.73 -11.68
C ALA A 255 -10.62 4.80 -11.66
N VAL A 256 -11.22 5.23 -10.55
CA VAL A 256 -12.68 5.45 -10.46
C VAL A 256 -13.15 6.46 -11.51
N GLN A 257 -12.38 7.52 -11.75
CA GLN A 257 -12.72 8.56 -12.75
C GLN A 257 -12.65 8.09 -14.21
N THR A 258 -12.14 6.89 -14.49
CA THR A 258 -12.20 6.30 -15.83
C THR A 258 -13.61 5.87 -16.23
N HIS A 259 -14.48 5.61 -15.24
CA HIS A 259 -15.88 5.18 -15.42
C HIS A 259 -16.81 6.36 -15.74
N ARG A 260 -16.63 6.95 -16.93
CA ARG A 260 -17.34 8.18 -17.36
C ARG A 260 -18.83 7.96 -17.55
N ASP A 261 -19.22 6.79 -18.06
CA ASP A 261 -20.61 6.39 -18.19
C ASP A 261 -21.35 6.40 -16.84
N GLN A 262 -20.61 6.22 -15.75
CA GLN A 262 -21.13 6.21 -14.38
C GLN A 262 -20.89 7.51 -13.61
N ALA A 263 -20.22 8.52 -14.19
CA ALA A 263 -19.73 9.71 -13.50
C ALA A 263 -20.82 10.56 -12.82
N GLY A 264 -22.07 10.46 -13.26
CA GLY A 264 -23.21 11.15 -12.65
C GLY A 264 -23.62 10.60 -11.28
N LYS A 265 -23.11 9.43 -10.87
CA LYS A 265 -23.51 8.78 -9.63
C LYS A 265 -22.79 9.40 -8.42
N PRO A 266 -23.49 9.65 -7.29
CA PRO A 266 -22.89 10.35 -6.13
C PRO A 266 -21.65 9.67 -5.55
N TYR A 267 -21.55 8.34 -5.71
CA TYR A 267 -20.44 7.55 -5.18
C TYR A 267 -19.19 7.58 -6.06
N MET A 268 -19.26 8.09 -7.29
CA MET A 268 -18.09 8.23 -8.19
C MET A 268 -17.24 9.47 -7.92
N THR A 269 -17.68 10.35 -7.01
CA THR A 269 -16.96 11.59 -6.74
C THR A 269 -15.66 11.33 -5.97
N SER A 270 -14.60 12.06 -6.30
CA SER A 270 -13.32 12.00 -5.59
C SER A 270 -13.47 12.24 -4.09
N ASN A 271 -14.34 13.18 -3.70
CA ASN A 271 -14.64 13.47 -2.30
C ASN A 271 -15.28 12.27 -1.59
N ARG A 272 -16.18 11.52 -2.25
CA ARG A 272 -16.78 10.32 -1.65
C ARG A 272 -15.74 9.22 -1.49
N VAL A 273 -14.96 8.94 -2.53
CA VAL A 273 -13.91 7.91 -2.52
C VAL A 273 -12.90 8.18 -1.40
N ARG A 274 -12.39 9.42 -1.31
CA ARG A 274 -11.47 9.82 -0.22
C ARG A 274 -12.13 9.81 1.14
N GLY A 275 -13.38 10.26 1.25
CA GLY A 275 -14.10 10.31 2.52
C GLY A 275 -14.30 8.93 3.14
N ILE A 276 -14.64 7.92 2.33
CA ILE A 276 -14.75 6.52 2.79
C ILE A 276 -13.39 6.01 3.23
N ALA A 277 -12.36 6.20 2.40
CA ALA A 277 -11.00 5.76 2.71
C ALA A 277 -10.46 6.42 3.99
N ALA A 278 -10.73 7.71 4.20
CA ALA A 278 -10.32 8.43 5.39
C ALA A 278 -11.06 7.97 6.65
N PHE A 279 -12.35 7.65 6.54
CA PHE A 279 -13.11 7.07 7.64
C PHE A 279 -12.50 5.74 8.11
N ARG A 280 -12.15 4.86 7.17
CA ARG A 280 -11.47 3.59 7.47
C ARG A 280 -10.03 3.80 7.94
N GLY A 281 -9.32 4.79 7.40
CA GLY A 281 -7.99 5.20 7.86
C GLY A 281 -7.98 5.57 9.34
N ALA A 282 -8.97 6.34 9.80
CA ALA A 282 -9.11 6.69 11.22
C ALA A 282 -9.29 5.45 12.14
N GLN A 283 -9.96 4.41 11.65
CA GLN A 283 -10.07 3.12 12.36
C GLN A 283 -8.72 2.38 12.36
N ALA A 284 -8.00 2.41 11.23
CA ALA A 284 -6.72 1.74 11.01
C ALA A 284 -5.49 2.47 11.57
N LYS A 285 -5.62 3.73 12.01
CA LYS A 285 -4.52 4.61 12.46
C LYS A 285 -3.56 5.07 11.35
N CYS A 286 -4.10 5.29 10.14
CA CYS A 286 -3.43 5.95 9.00
C CYS A 286 -4.38 7.01 8.38
N ASP A 287 -3.95 7.73 7.34
CA ASP A 287 -4.81 8.77 6.74
C ASP A 287 -5.92 8.14 5.86
N HIS A 288 -5.62 7.07 5.14
CA HIS A 288 -6.53 6.37 4.24
C HIS A 288 -6.33 4.85 4.32
N ALA A 289 -7.43 4.12 4.47
CA ALA A 289 -7.42 2.67 4.42
C ALA A 289 -8.62 2.12 3.63
N GLU A 290 -8.51 0.88 3.18
CA GLU A 290 -9.64 0.07 2.73
C GLU A 290 -9.94 -1.01 3.77
N GLY A 291 -11.22 -1.14 4.14
CA GLY A 291 -11.69 -2.12 5.12
C GLY A 291 -12.17 -3.40 4.45
N PHE A 292 -11.86 -4.54 5.07
CA PHE A 292 -12.30 -5.85 4.62
C PHE A 292 -12.92 -6.66 5.76
N GLU A 293 -14.05 -7.31 5.47
CA GLU A 293 -14.57 -8.40 6.28
C GLU A 293 -13.86 -9.71 5.89
N LEU A 294 -13.68 -10.59 6.86
CA LEU A 294 -12.94 -11.83 6.67
C LEU A 294 -13.89 -13.02 6.63
N VAL A 295 -14.01 -13.69 5.48
CA VAL A 295 -14.57 -15.05 5.45
C VAL A 295 -13.53 -16.02 6.00
N ARG A 296 -12.28 -15.84 5.58
CA ARG A 296 -11.10 -16.57 6.08
C ARG A 296 -9.83 -15.83 5.67
N TYR A 297 -8.79 -15.91 6.49
CA TYR A 297 -7.47 -15.39 6.16
C TYR A 297 -6.39 -16.33 6.69
N LEU A 298 -5.45 -16.69 5.82
CA LEU A 298 -4.27 -17.45 6.22
C LEU A 298 -3.02 -16.58 6.04
N GLN A 299 -2.47 -16.11 7.17
CA GLN A 299 -1.15 -15.49 7.20
C GLN A 299 -0.09 -16.60 7.10
N ASN A 300 0.62 -16.66 5.98
CA ASN A 300 1.82 -17.49 5.90
C ASN A 300 3.00 -16.70 6.46
N THR A 301 3.35 -16.94 7.72
CA THR A 301 4.46 -16.24 8.40
C THR A 301 5.84 -16.71 7.94
N GLY A 302 5.93 -17.76 7.11
CA GLY A 302 7.22 -18.30 6.65
C GLY A 302 8.16 -18.83 7.75
N GLY A 303 7.72 -18.79 9.01
CA GLY A 303 8.48 -19.09 10.20
C GLY A 303 7.55 -19.28 11.41
N ARG A 304 7.92 -20.19 12.30
CA ARG A 304 7.25 -20.43 13.59
C ARG A 304 7.07 -19.10 14.32
N PHE A 305 5.91 -18.90 14.95
CA PHE A 305 5.67 -17.81 15.89
C PHE A 305 6.90 -17.65 16.80
N SER A 306 7.59 -16.52 16.69
CA SER A 306 8.64 -16.09 17.61
C SER A 306 8.11 -14.98 18.48
#